data_AF-A0A7K2VYK6-F1
#
_entry.id   AF-A0A7K2VYK6-F1
#
_cell.length_a   1.000
_cell.length_b   1.000
_cell.length_c   1.000
_cell.angle_alpha   90.00
_cell.angle_beta   90.00
_cell.angle_gamma   90.00
#
_symmetry.space_group_name_H-M   'P 1'
#
loop_
_entity.id
_entity.type
_entity.pdbx_description
1 polymer ?
#
loop_
_entity_poly.entity_id
_entity_poly.type
_entity_poly.pdbx_seq_one_letter_code
_entity_poly.pdbx_strand_id
1 'polypeptide(L)'
;MDEATPSPRADTHARIVAAEDLRAVREQWGDLLTAISRQPRAEWPPRDNITALLAETDDEPTGPTIGRIPLTLREHPAPLNLDALDAALSVERDLFELADRIAAAVQRPVRRRPDLSIVTGRPPRRRPRMLVDRADRDDPARWHYQAPTSPGSRQYGLHWAAVWVEGRVIGEDSGDLFRPLPLRLLDEAAATVRRARATVEKALNRDGQPTPLDDPCPWCGGRLTAHTRSGDPAAAVIVCGTGPGCGAPVVLEHGRRVWQRETLAGLWAALDAARKRV
;
A
#
# COMPACT_ATOMS: atom_id res chain seq x y z
N MET A 1 -34.72 19.93 -3.19
CA MET A 1 -33.35 19.48 -3.52
C MET A 1 -33.02 18.44 -2.46
N ASP A 2 -33.49 17.22 -2.68
CA ASP A 2 -33.42 16.14 -1.69
C ASP A 2 -32.00 15.58 -1.66
N GLU A 3 -31.27 15.91 -0.59
CA GLU A 3 -29.97 15.33 -0.30
C GLU A 3 -30.20 13.89 0.17
N ALA A 4 -30.08 12.95 -0.77
CA ALA A 4 -30.25 11.53 -0.52
C ALA A 4 -29.34 11.08 0.62
N THR A 5 -29.92 10.76 1.78
CA THR A 5 -29.17 10.27 2.92
C THR A 5 -28.58 8.89 2.55
N PRO A 6 -27.26 8.70 2.58
CA PRO A 6 -26.64 7.42 2.24
C PRO A 6 -27.12 6.30 3.19
N SER A 7 -27.26 5.09 2.65
CA SER A 7 -27.74 3.92 3.38
C SER A 7 -26.63 3.32 4.25
N PRO A 8 -26.91 2.87 5.49
CA PRO A 8 -25.90 2.33 6.42
C PRO A 8 -25.13 1.10 5.87
N ARG A 9 -25.71 0.38 4.89
CA ARG A 9 -25.02 -0.71 4.18
C ARG A 9 -23.94 -0.21 3.21
N ALA A 10 -24.20 0.90 2.52
CA ALA A 10 -23.23 1.52 1.61
C ALA A 10 -22.02 2.03 2.39
N ASP A 11 -22.26 2.62 3.58
CA ASP A 11 -21.21 3.08 4.48
C ASP A 11 -20.31 1.93 4.94
N THR A 12 -20.91 0.77 5.27
CA THR A 12 -20.15 -0.41 5.71
C THR A 12 -19.30 -0.96 4.57
N HIS A 13 -19.84 -1.05 3.36
CA HIS A 13 -19.09 -1.50 2.19
C HIS A 13 -17.93 -0.55 1.86
N ALA A 14 -18.15 0.77 1.90
CA ALA A 14 -17.09 1.76 1.65
C ALA A 14 -15.93 1.63 2.66
N ARG A 15 -16.25 1.39 3.95
CA ARG A 15 -15.24 1.16 4.99
C ARG A 15 -14.42 -0.09 4.73
N ILE A 16 -15.07 -1.21 4.40
CA ILE A 16 -14.39 -2.48 4.12
C ILE A 16 -13.44 -2.32 2.94
N VAL A 17 -13.94 -1.78 1.82
CA VAL A 17 -13.12 -1.63 0.60
C VAL A 17 -11.95 -0.67 0.85
N ALA A 18 -12.16 0.45 1.56
CA ALA A 18 -11.08 1.36 1.89
C ALA A 18 -10.01 0.71 2.80
N ALA A 19 -10.42 -0.12 3.76
CA ALA A 19 -9.49 -0.87 4.60
C ALA A 19 -8.69 -1.91 3.81
N GLU A 20 -9.35 -2.64 2.90
CA GLU A 20 -8.68 -3.56 1.98
C GLU A 20 -7.68 -2.85 1.06
N ASP A 21 -8.06 -1.70 0.51
CA ASP A 21 -7.17 -0.91 -0.35
C ASP A 21 -5.96 -0.38 0.44
N LEU A 22 -6.15 0.07 1.69
CA LEU A 22 -5.04 0.48 2.58
C LEU A 22 -4.09 -0.68 2.87
N ARG A 23 -4.64 -1.86 3.15
CA ARG A 23 -3.85 -3.08 3.38
C ARG A 23 -3.04 -3.44 2.14
N ALA A 24 -3.66 -3.45 0.96
CA ALA A 24 -2.99 -3.73 -0.31
C ALA A 24 -1.84 -2.74 -0.58
N VAL A 25 -2.05 -1.44 -0.31
CA VAL A 25 -0.98 -0.44 -0.42
C VAL A 25 0.18 -0.76 0.51
N ARG A 26 -0.08 -1.13 1.78
CA ARG A 26 0.98 -1.46 2.75
C ARG A 26 1.78 -2.70 2.35
N GLU A 27 1.10 -3.75 1.89
CA GLU A 27 1.73 -5.00 1.47
C GLU A 27 2.63 -4.79 0.24
N GLN A 28 2.17 -3.98 -0.72
CA GLN A 28 2.90 -3.71 -1.95
C GLN A 28 3.98 -2.61 -1.81
N TRP A 29 4.00 -1.89 -0.68
CA TRP A 29 4.91 -0.77 -0.49
C TRP A 29 6.39 -1.17 -0.56
N GLY A 30 6.75 -2.32 0.02
CA GLY A 30 8.12 -2.85 -0.04
C GLY A 30 8.57 -3.16 -1.46
N ASP A 31 7.68 -3.72 -2.27
CA ASP A 31 7.92 -3.99 -3.69
C ASP A 31 8.12 -2.70 -4.48
N LEU A 32 7.30 -1.67 -4.21
CA LEU A 32 7.42 -0.37 -4.86
C LEU A 32 8.76 0.30 -4.53
N LEU A 33 9.15 0.31 -3.25
CA LEU A 33 10.45 0.87 -2.85
C LEU A 33 11.62 0.10 -3.49
N THR A 34 11.50 -1.21 -3.62
CA THR A 34 12.49 -2.05 -4.30
C THR A 34 12.55 -1.74 -5.80
N ALA A 35 11.40 -1.43 -6.42
CA ALA A 35 11.31 -1.12 -7.84
C ALA A 35 12.06 0.17 -8.22
N ILE A 36 12.19 1.15 -7.31
CA ILE A 36 12.93 2.41 -7.54
C ILE A 36 14.39 2.14 -7.97
N SER A 37 15.02 1.14 -7.36
CA SER A 37 16.41 0.76 -7.60
C SER A 37 16.58 -0.28 -8.71
N ARG A 38 15.51 -0.59 -9.45
CA ARG A 38 15.52 -1.55 -10.57
C ARG A 38 15.16 -0.81 -11.85
N GLN A 39 15.63 -1.28 -13.01
CA GLN A 39 15.15 -0.73 -14.28
C GLN A 39 13.64 -1.00 -14.43
N PRO A 40 12.87 -0.07 -15.04
CA PRO A 40 11.47 -0.30 -15.38
C PRO A 40 11.38 -1.59 -16.21
N ARG A 41 10.69 -2.60 -15.69
CA ARG A 41 10.53 -3.88 -16.39
C ARG A 41 9.23 -3.86 -17.17
N ALA A 42 9.33 -4.02 -18.49
CA ALA A 42 8.17 -4.05 -19.39
C ALA A 42 7.27 -5.29 -19.17
N GLU A 43 7.80 -6.36 -18.57
CA GLU A 43 7.13 -7.66 -18.48
C GLU A 43 6.77 -8.00 -17.02
N TRP A 44 5.47 -8.20 -16.79
CA TRP A 44 4.93 -8.90 -15.62
C TRP A 44 4.34 -10.24 -16.11
N PRO A 45 4.49 -11.36 -15.37
CA PRO A 45 5.09 -11.50 -14.03
C PRO A 45 6.62 -11.52 -14.01
N PRO A 46 7.27 -11.06 -12.92
CA PRO A 46 8.73 -11.07 -12.80
C PRO A 46 9.18 -12.52 -12.64
N ARG A 47 10.03 -12.97 -13.56
CA ARG A 47 10.60 -14.33 -13.57
C ARG A 47 11.27 -14.69 -12.24
N ASP A 48 11.98 -13.71 -11.66
CA ASP A 48 12.69 -13.85 -10.38
C ASP A 48 11.72 -14.03 -9.18
N ASN A 49 10.55 -13.38 -9.22
CA ASN A 49 9.56 -13.47 -8.16
C ASN A 49 8.83 -14.81 -8.20
N ILE A 50 8.74 -15.48 -9.35
CA ILE A 50 8.15 -16.83 -9.42
C ILE A 50 9.14 -17.85 -8.86
N THR A 51 10.44 -17.72 -9.15
CA THR A 51 11.45 -18.56 -8.47
C THR A 51 11.43 -18.36 -6.96
N ALA A 52 11.22 -17.11 -6.48
CA ALA A 52 11.04 -16.81 -5.05
C ALA A 52 9.70 -17.35 -4.50
N LEU A 53 8.57 -17.14 -5.19
CA LEU A 53 7.24 -17.68 -4.85
C LEU A 53 7.21 -19.21 -4.87
N LEU A 54 8.09 -19.85 -5.64
CA LEU A 54 8.29 -21.31 -5.68
C LEU A 54 9.34 -21.79 -4.66
N ALA A 55 10.20 -20.91 -4.15
CA ALA A 55 11.18 -21.20 -3.11
C ALA A 55 10.62 -20.99 -1.68
N GLU A 56 9.51 -20.28 -1.52
CA GLU A 56 8.83 -20.04 -0.23
C GLU A 56 8.27 -21.30 0.47
N THR A 57 8.56 -22.50 -0.02
CA THR A 57 8.28 -23.77 0.68
C THR A 57 9.40 -24.27 1.61
N ASP A 58 10.57 -23.64 1.68
CA ASP A 58 11.61 -23.95 2.68
C ASP A 58 12.49 -22.72 2.96
N ASP A 59 12.32 -22.11 4.15
CA ASP A 59 13.36 -21.64 5.09
C ASP A 59 12.96 -20.43 5.96
N GLU A 60 13.38 -20.50 7.24
CA GLU A 60 13.12 -19.53 8.31
C GLU A 60 13.79 -18.15 8.13
N PRO A 61 13.15 -17.05 8.56
CA PRO A 61 13.76 -15.72 8.51
C PRO A 61 14.71 -15.47 9.70
N THR A 62 16.00 -15.28 9.39
CA THR A 62 16.97 -14.70 10.35
C THR A 62 16.79 -13.18 10.43
N GLY A 63 16.50 -12.67 11.63
CA GLY A 63 16.16 -11.25 11.86
C GLY A 63 17.34 -10.26 11.72
N PRO A 64 17.07 -8.98 11.39
CA PRO A 64 18.13 -7.98 11.23
C PRO A 64 18.56 -7.35 12.57
N THR A 65 19.84 -7.51 12.90
CA THR A 65 20.52 -6.80 13.99
C THR A 65 20.72 -5.32 13.66
N ILE A 66 20.10 -4.43 14.43
CA ILE A 66 20.21 -2.97 14.26
C ILE A 66 21.56 -2.49 14.85
N GLY A 67 22.57 -2.34 13.99
CA GLY A 67 23.82 -1.63 14.29
C GLY A 67 23.72 -0.16 13.91
N ARG A 68 24.18 0.74 14.79
CA ARG A 68 24.26 2.20 14.55
C ARG A 68 25.06 2.49 13.28
N ILE A 69 24.46 3.20 12.33
CA ILE A 69 25.06 3.54 11.03
C ILE A 69 25.72 4.93 11.13
N PRO A 70 27.02 5.07 10.81
CA PRO A 70 27.70 6.35 10.76
C PRO A 70 27.20 7.22 9.60
N LEU A 71 27.15 8.55 9.80
CA LEU A 71 26.68 9.57 8.86
C LEU A 71 27.65 9.76 7.67
N THR A 72 27.83 8.73 6.84
CA THR A 72 28.33 8.95 5.49
C THR A 72 27.16 9.49 4.66
N LEU A 73 27.40 10.58 3.94
CA LEU A 73 26.53 11.05 2.87
C LEU A 73 26.46 9.89 1.86
N ARG A 74 25.44 9.04 1.99
CA ARG A 74 25.23 7.94 1.06
C ARG A 74 25.05 8.59 -0.30
N GLU A 75 26.01 8.36 -1.19
CA GLU A 75 25.78 8.41 -2.62
C GLU A 75 24.71 7.37 -2.90
N HIS A 76 23.45 7.78 -2.77
CA HIS A 76 22.33 6.97 -3.19
C HIS A 76 22.45 6.88 -4.71
N PRO A 77 22.65 5.68 -5.28
CA PRO A 77 22.69 5.55 -6.72
C PRO A 77 21.42 6.16 -7.30
N ALA A 78 21.55 6.88 -8.41
CA ALA A 78 20.42 7.54 -9.04
C ALA A 78 19.29 6.53 -9.26
N PRO A 79 18.02 6.90 -8.97
CA PRO A 79 16.89 6.00 -9.15
C PRO A 79 16.84 5.51 -10.58
N LEU A 80 16.69 4.19 -10.75
CA LEU A 80 16.66 3.55 -12.06
C LEU A 80 15.24 3.55 -12.66
N ASN A 81 14.22 3.62 -11.80
CA ASN A 81 12.81 3.70 -12.20
C ASN A 81 12.17 4.96 -11.60
N LEU A 82 12.04 6.00 -12.43
CA LEU A 82 11.42 7.27 -12.04
C LEU A 82 9.90 7.12 -11.82
N ASP A 83 9.22 6.27 -12.58
CA ASP A 83 7.78 6.05 -12.42
C ASP A 83 7.45 5.47 -11.03
N ALA A 84 8.28 4.51 -10.56
CA ALA A 84 8.15 3.95 -9.22
C ALA A 84 8.43 4.99 -8.12
N LEU A 85 9.42 5.87 -8.34
CA LEU A 85 9.75 6.94 -7.40
C LEU A 85 8.61 7.98 -7.33
N ASP A 86 8.09 8.42 -8.47
CA ASP A 86 6.99 9.38 -8.56
C ASP A 86 5.72 8.81 -7.94
N ALA A 87 5.41 7.54 -8.19
CA ALA A 87 4.32 6.83 -7.55
C ALA A 87 4.47 6.80 -6.03
N ALA A 88 5.67 6.46 -5.52
CA ALA A 88 5.93 6.44 -4.08
C ALA A 88 5.74 7.84 -3.46
N LEU A 89 6.33 8.88 -4.03
CA LEU A 89 6.22 10.24 -3.52
C LEU A 89 4.79 10.79 -3.60
N SER A 90 4.04 10.46 -4.65
CA SER A 90 2.64 10.85 -4.79
C SER A 90 1.77 10.18 -3.73
N VAL A 91 1.91 8.86 -3.57
CA VAL A 91 1.10 8.08 -2.63
C VAL A 91 1.41 8.43 -1.18
N GLU A 92 2.69 8.66 -0.86
CA GLU A 92 3.12 9.13 0.46
C GLU A 92 2.48 10.47 0.82
N ARG A 93 2.54 11.43 -0.11
CA ARG A 93 1.92 12.75 0.05
C ARG A 93 0.42 12.63 0.26
N ASP A 94 -0.26 11.90 -0.61
CA ASP A 94 -1.72 11.75 -0.56
C ASP A 94 -2.19 11.12 0.76
N LEU A 95 -1.50 10.09 1.26
CA LEU A 95 -1.85 9.44 2.53
C LEU A 95 -1.52 10.30 3.75
N PHE A 96 -0.42 11.05 3.74
CA PHE A 96 -0.13 11.98 4.83
C PHE A 96 -1.11 13.16 4.86
N GLU A 97 -1.47 13.72 3.71
CA GLU A 97 -2.48 14.77 3.62
C GLU A 97 -3.88 14.25 3.99
N LEU A 98 -4.19 12.99 3.65
CA LEU A 98 -5.41 12.34 4.11
C LEU A 98 -5.42 12.19 5.63
N ALA A 99 -4.32 11.74 6.24
CA ALA A 99 -4.20 11.61 7.69
C ALA A 99 -4.37 12.98 8.39
N ASP A 100 -3.75 14.04 7.87
CA ASP A 100 -3.91 15.40 8.39
C ASP A 100 -5.38 15.87 8.33
N ARG A 101 -6.06 15.64 7.20
CA ARG A 101 -7.48 16.02 7.04
C ARG A 101 -8.41 15.24 7.95
N ILE A 102 -8.19 13.93 8.10
CA ILE A 102 -8.95 13.10 9.03
C ILE A 102 -8.71 13.57 10.46
N ALA A 103 -7.45 13.75 10.87
CA ALA A 103 -7.09 14.25 12.18
C ALA A 103 -7.76 15.60 12.47
N ALA A 104 -7.77 16.52 11.50
CA ALA A 104 -8.38 17.83 11.68
C ALA A 104 -9.90 17.76 11.91
N ALA A 105 -10.56 16.78 11.29
CA ALA A 105 -12.01 16.61 11.40
C ALA A 105 -12.43 15.82 12.65
N VAL A 106 -11.69 14.76 13.01
CA VAL A 106 -12.16 13.77 14.00
C VAL A 106 -11.38 13.79 15.31
N GLN A 107 -10.12 14.19 15.31
CA GLN A 107 -9.28 14.17 16.52
C GLN A 107 -9.63 15.35 17.43
N ARG A 108 -9.96 15.07 18.69
CA ARG A 108 -10.23 16.14 19.65
C ARG A 108 -8.95 16.95 19.92
N PRO A 109 -9.07 18.27 20.21
CA PRO A 109 -7.95 19.06 20.68
C PRO A 109 -7.30 18.46 21.95
N VAL A 110 -6.02 18.77 22.14
CA VAL A 110 -5.30 18.37 23.35
C VAL A 110 -5.95 19.03 24.58
N ARG A 111 -6.23 18.21 25.59
CA ARG A 111 -6.82 18.61 26.86
C ARG A 111 -5.92 19.61 27.56
N ARG A 112 -6.58 20.49 28.29
CA ARG A 112 -5.93 21.41 29.21
C ARG A 112 -6.43 21.13 30.61
N ARG A 113 -5.52 21.07 31.56
CA ARG A 113 -5.81 20.86 32.97
C ARG A 113 -5.42 22.09 33.79
N PRO A 114 -6.14 22.40 34.87
CA PRO A 114 -5.75 23.50 35.75
C PRO A 114 -4.37 23.21 36.38
N ASP A 115 -3.54 24.24 36.44
CA ASP A 115 -2.26 24.21 37.14
C ASP A 115 -2.49 24.21 38.64
N LEU A 116 -2.37 23.03 39.26
CA LEU A 116 -2.51 22.86 40.71
C LEU A 116 -1.16 23.01 41.43
N SER A 117 -0.07 23.39 40.74
CA SER A 117 1.27 23.49 41.33
C SER A 117 1.48 24.67 42.29
N ILE A 118 0.44 25.44 42.60
CA ILE A 118 0.49 26.47 43.65
C ILE A 118 0.23 25.82 45.01
N VAL A 119 1.24 25.13 45.52
CA VAL A 119 1.36 24.77 46.93
C VAL A 119 2.60 25.50 47.44
N THR A 120 2.38 26.69 48.01
CA THR A 120 3.14 27.38 49.08
C THR A 120 2.92 28.91 48.99
N GLY A 121 2.21 29.48 49.96
CA GLY A 121 2.30 30.89 50.37
C GLY A 121 1.76 32.00 49.47
N ARG A 122 1.37 31.76 48.21
CA ARG A 122 0.84 32.81 47.31
C ARG A 122 -0.69 32.78 47.24
N PRO A 123 -1.39 33.93 47.38
CA PRO A 123 -2.84 33.94 47.27
C PRO A 123 -3.27 33.40 45.90
N PRO A 124 -4.34 32.57 45.85
CA PRO A 124 -4.77 31.95 44.61
C PRO A 124 -5.10 33.03 43.58
N ARG A 125 -4.54 32.89 42.37
CA ARG A 125 -4.97 33.71 41.23
C ARG A 125 -6.46 33.44 40.99
N ARG A 126 -7.26 34.48 40.73
CA ARG A 126 -8.72 34.38 40.47
C ARG A 126 -9.09 33.42 39.33
N ARG A 127 -8.14 33.05 38.48
CA ARG A 127 -8.30 32.01 37.45
C ARG A 127 -7.05 31.10 37.43
N PRO A 128 -7.20 29.77 37.55
CA PRO A 128 -6.07 28.86 37.44
C PRO A 128 -5.48 28.94 36.03
N ARG A 129 -4.14 28.91 35.94
CA ARG A 129 -3.47 28.77 34.64
C ARG A 129 -3.84 27.41 34.07
N MET A 130 -4.25 27.35 32.81
CA MET A 130 -4.51 26.07 32.14
C MET A 130 -3.22 25.58 31.48
N LEU A 131 -2.74 24.40 31.90
CA LEU A 131 -1.59 23.73 31.32
C LEU A 131 -2.06 22.69 30.30
N VAL A 132 -1.27 22.50 29.24
CA VAL A 132 -1.47 21.38 28.31
C VAL A 132 -1.23 20.08 29.08
N ASP A 133 -2.16 19.16 28.96
CA ASP A 133 -1.98 17.82 29.49
C ASP A 133 -0.94 17.08 28.64
N ARG A 134 0.23 16.78 29.20
CA ARG A 134 1.33 16.14 28.47
C ARG A 134 1.01 14.70 28.10
N ALA A 135 0.32 13.96 28.97
CA ALA A 135 -0.04 12.58 28.68
C ALA A 135 -1.00 12.50 27.50
N ASP A 136 -1.96 13.41 27.46
CA ASP A 136 -2.88 13.53 26.32
C ASP A 136 -2.18 14.09 25.08
N ARG A 137 -1.28 15.07 25.22
CA ARG A 137 -0.52 15.61 24.09
C ARG A 137 0.33 14.53 23.43
N ASP A 138 1.05 13.76 24.22
CA ASP A 138 2.05 12.79 23.80
C ASP A 138 1.45 11.38 23.60
N ASP A 139 0.12 11.29 23.54
CA ASP A 139 -0.61 10.04 23.31
C ASP A 139 -0.20 9.43 21.94
N PRO A 140 0.25 8.17 21.90
CA PRO A 140 0.68 7.52 20.66
C PRO A 140 -0.46 7.27 19.67
N ALA A 141 -1.72 7.23 20.12
CA ALA A 141 -2.87 7.07 19.24
C ALA A 141 -3.14 8.36 18.43
N ARG A 142 -2.63 9.52 18.86
CA ARG A 142 -2.82 10.79 18.15
C ARG A 142 -2.00 10.84 16.87
N TRP A 143 -2.61 11.41 15.86
CA TRP A 143 -1.87 11.98 14.74
C TRP A 143 -1.24 13.31 15.17
N HIS A 144 0.07 13.41 15.00
CA HIS A 144 0.87 14.60 15.26
C HIS A 144 1.23 15.24 13.93
N TYR A 145 0.74 16.46 13.71
CA TYR A 145 1.04 17.23 12.51
C TYR A 145 2.54 17.53 12.39
N GLN A 146 2.99 17.68 11.16
CA GLN A 146 4.31 18.22 10.88
C GLN A 146 4.42 19.66 11.42
N ALA A 147 5.52 19.93 12.10
CA ALA A 147 5.90 21.25 12.59
C ALA A 147 7.33 21.58 12.11
N PRO A 148 7.74 22.86 12.10
CA PRO A 148 9.09 23.25 11.68
C PRO A 148 10.22 22.50 12.41
N THR A 149 9.99 22.11 13.66
CA THR A 149 10.97 21.43 14.52
C THR A 149 10.69 19.94 14.70
N SER A 150 9.64 19.38 14.08
CA SER A 150 9.27 17.99 14.25
C SER A 150 8.52 17.46 13.02
N PRO A 151 8.96 16.36 12.41
CA PRO A 151 8.19 15.70 11.35
C PRO A 151 6.82 15.18 11.82
N GLY A 152 6.57 15.13 13.14
CA GLY A 152 5.32 14.59 13.69
C GLY A 152 5.17 13.10 13.41
N SER A 153 3.94 12.63 13.20
CA SER A 153 3.66 11.23 12.90
C SER A 153 4.20 10.76 11.55
N ARG A 154 4.58 11.69 10.66
CA ARG A 154 5.18 11.36 9.35
C ARG A 154 6.55 10.68 9.49
N GLN A 155 7.23 10.83 10.62
CA GLN A 155 8.53 10.16 10.87
C GLN A 155 8.46 8.63 10.87
N TYR A 156 7.28 8.07 11.13
CA TYR A 156 7.05 6.62 11.16
C TYR A 156 6.77 6.06 9.76
N GLY A 157 6.73 6.92 8.73
CA GLY A 157 6.56 6.53 7.33
C GLY A 157 5.13 6.19 6.94
N LEU A 158 4.97 5.81 5.67
CA LEU A 158 3.68 5.53 5.05
C LEU A 158 2.92 4.37 5.72
N HIS A 159 3.62 3.31 6.15
CA HIS A 159 2.96 2.17 6.79
C HIS A 159 2.16 2.59 8.01
N TRP A 160 2.77 3.43 8.88
CA TRP A 160 2.09 3.98 10.04
C TRP A 160 0.89 4.86 9.67
N ALA A 161 1.04 5.76 8.68
CA ALA A 161 -0.06 6.59 8.23
C ALA A 161 -1.24 5.75 7.70
N ALA A 162 -0.96 4.70 6.92
CA ALA A 162 -1.98 3.81 6.40
C ALA A 162 -2.71 3.04 7.52
N VAL A 163 -2.00 2.53 8.53
CA VAL A 163 -2.61 1.89 9.72
C VAL A 163 -3.46 2.88 10.49
N TRP A 164 -2.95 4.09 10.72
CA TRP A 164 -3.67 5.11 11.47
C TRP A 164 -4.97 5.54 10.74
N VAL A 165 -4.91 5.74 9.43
CA VAL A 165 -6.09 6.04 8.60
C VAL A 165 -7.07 4.87 8.60
N GLU A 166 -6.61 3.62 8.48
CA GLU A 166 -7.45 2.43 8.51
C GLU A 166 -8.27 2.38 9.81
N GLY A 167 -7.63 2.56 10.97
CA GLY A 167 -8.29 2.58 12.27
C GLY A 167 -9.43 3.61 12.35
N ARG A 168 -9.27 4.77 11.72
CA ARG A 168 -10.33 5.80 11.66
C ARG A 168 -11.43 5.47 10.66
N VAL A 169 -11.08 4.87 9.52
CA VAL A 169 -12.04 4.42 8.51
C VAL A 169 -12.92 3.28 9.03
N ILE A 170 -12.35 2.30 9.74
CA ILE A 170 -13.14 1.18 10.29
C ILE A 170 -13.88 1.55 11.58
N GLY A 171 -13.56 2.69 12.18
CA GLY A 171 -14.17 3.13 13.44
C GLY A 171 -13.65 2.38 14.66
N GLU A 172 -12.35 2.09 14.68
CA GLU A 172 -11.67 1.49 15.82
C GLU A 172 -11.91 2.32 17.10
N ASP A 173 -12.24 1.64 18.19
CA ASP A 173 -12.48 2.28 19.48
C ASP A 173 -11.19 2.93 20.01
N SER A 174 -11.29 4.17 20.45
CA SER A 174 -10.19 4.89 21.09
C SER A 174 -10.73 5.81 22.19
N GLY A 175 -11.83 5.39 22.83
CA GLY A 175 -12.53 6.20 23.83
C GLY A 175 -13.02 7.52 23.25
N ASP A 176 -12.70 8.63 23.92
CA ASP A 176 -13.17 9.97 23.54
C ASP A 176 -12.19 10.74 22.63
N LEU A 177 -11.07 10.14 22.22
CA LEU A 177 -10.02 10.82 21.48
C LEU A 177 -10.47 11.22 20.07
N PHE A 178 -11.32 10.40 19.45
CA PHE A 178 -11.84 10.64 18.12
C PHE A 178 -13.36 10.69 18.12
N ARG A 179 -13.91 11.57 17.29
CA ARG A 179 -15.31 11.54 16.91
C ARG A 179 -15.50 10.57 15.73
N PRO A 180 -16.72 10.09 15.48
CA PRO A 180 -17.02 9.32 14.27
C PRO A 180 -16.63 10.10 13.01
N LEU A 181 -16.04 9.39 12.03
CA LEU A 181 -15.67 9.96 10.75
C LEU A 181 -16.91 10.42 9.98
N PRO A 182 -16.99 11.70 9.55
CA PRO A 182 -18.09 12.18 8.72
C PRO A 182 -18.16 11.42 7.39
N LEU A 183 -19.38 11.11 6.92
CA LEU A 183 -19.57 10.28 5.71
C LEU A 183 -18.91 10.86 4.46
N ARG A 184 -19.01 12.18 4.25
CA ARG A 184 -18.31 12.86 3.15
C ARG A 184 -16.80 12.63 3.18
N LEU A 185 -16.20 12.64 4.36
CA LEU A 185 -14.77 12.42 4.53
C LEU A 185 -14.40 10.94 4.40
N LEU A 186 -15.32 10.02 4.74
CA LEU A 186 -15.18 8.59 4.44
C LEU A 186 -15.15 8.33 2.93
N ASP A 187 -16.07 8.93 2.16
CA ASP A 187 -16.08 8.80 0.70
C ASP A 187 -14.79 9.33 0.07
N GLU A 188 -14.34 10.49 0.55
CA GLU A 188 -13.07 11.09 0.12
C GLU A 188 -11.86 10.22 0.49
N ALA A 189 -11.85 9.64 1.69
CA ALA A 189 -10.82 8.70 2.11
C ALA A 189 -10.82 7.46 1.20
N ALA A 190 -11.98 6.84 0.98
CA ALA A 190 -12.11 5.68 0.11
C ALA A 190 -11.64 5.97 -1.33
N ALA A 191 -12.01 7.13 -1.88
CA ALA A 191 -11.56 7.54 -3.20
C ALA A 191 -10.04 7.78 -3.26
N THR A 192 -9.47 8.41 -2.22
CA THR A 192 -8.03 8.69 -2.13
C THR A 192 -7.21 7.41 -2.01
N VAL A 193 -7.62 6.50 -1.14
CA VAL A 193 -6.94 5.21 -0.96
C VAL A 193 -7.05 4.37 -2.23
N ARG A 194 -8.22 4.32 -2.88
CA ARG A 194 -8.39 3.60 -4.15
C ARG A 194 -7.44 4.13 -5.24
N ARG A 195 -7.29 5.45 -5.35
CA ARG A 195 -6.32 6.06 -6.27
C ARG A 195 -4.89 5.70 -5.89
N ALA A 196 -4.55 5.77 -4.59
CA ALA A 196 -3.23 5.39 -4.11
C ALA A 196 -2.90 3.94 -4.49
N ARG A 197 -3.82 3.01 -4.25
CA ARG A 197 -3.68 1.61 -4.66
C ARG A 197 -3.48 1.48 -6.17
N ALA A 198 -4.32 2.12 -6.98
CA ALA A 198 -4.20 2.08 -8.44
C ALA A 198 -2.85 2.63 -8.92
N THR A 199 -2.34 3.70 -8.29
CA THR A 199 -1.02 4.27 -8.59
C THR A 199 0.11 3.29 -8.26
N VAL A 200 0.05 2.64 -7.09
CA VAL A 200 1.04 1.60 -6.71
C VAL A 200 0.98 0.43 -7.69
N GLU A 201 -0.21 -0.10 -7.97
CA GLU A 201 -0.39 -1.24 -8.87
C GLU A 201 0.09 -0.91 -10.28
N LYS A 202 -0.22 0.28 -10.80
CA LYS A 202 0.26 0.74 -12.11
C LYS A 202 1.78 0.81 -12.15
N ALA A 203 2.43 1.40 -11.15
CA ALA A 203 3.88 1.50 -11.09
C ALA A 203 4.58 0.13 -11.00
N LEU A 204 3.87 -0.88 -10.48
CA LEU A 204 4.32 -2.27 -10.38
C LEU A 204 3.88 -3.14 -11.58
N ASN A 205 3.17 -2.58 -12.57
CA ASN A 205 2.55 -3.32 -13.67
C ASN A 205 1.59 -4.44 -13.20
N ARG A 206 0.82 -4.16 -12.14
CA ARG A 206 -0.18 -5.03 -11.48
C ARG A 206 -1.63 -4.49 -11.62
N ASP A 207 -1.85 -3.54 -12.52
CA ASP A 207 -3.14 -2.86 -12.73
C ASP A 207 -4.20 -3.72 -13.46
N GLY A 208 -3.86 -4.97 -13.77
CA GLY A 208 -4.72 -5.92 -14.46
C GLY A 208 -4.80 -5.71 -15.96
N GLN A 209 -4.01 -4.80 -16.53
CA GLN A 209 -3.93 -4.66 -17.97
C GLN A 209 -3.25 -5.90 -18.59
N PRO A 210 -3.73 -6.37 -19.76
CA PRO A 210 -3.07 -7.44 -20.48
C PRO A 210 -1.67 -7.00 -20.95
N THR A 211 -0.64 -7.73 -20.53
CA THR A 211 0.74 -7.46 -20.92
C THR A 211 1.21 -8.51 -21.91
N PRO A 212 1.56 -8.14 -23.16
CA PRO A 212 2.15 -9.09 -24.09
C PRO A 212 3.54 -9.51 -23.58
N LEU A 213 3.85 -10.82 -23.64
CA LEU A 213 5.20 -11.29 -23.38
C LEU A 213 6.03 -11.16 -24.66
N ASP A 214 7.30 -10.83 -24.51
CA ASP A 214 8.25 -10.72 -25.62
C ASP A 214 8.54 -12.08 -26.25
N ASP A 215 8.55 -13.14 -25.44
CA ASP A 215 8.80 -14.49 -25.92
C ASP A 215 7.55 -15.13 -26.54
N PRO A 216 7.69 -15.76 -27.73
CA PRO A 216 6.61 -16.50 -28.33
C PRO A 216 6.34 -17.81 -27.58
N CYS A 217 5.13 -18.33 -27.73
CA CYS A 217 4.72 -19.61 -27.18
C CYS A 217 5.66 -20.74 -27.67
N PRO A 218 6.31 -21.50 -26.79
CA PRO A 218 7.35 -22.46 -27.19
C PRO A 218 6.79 -23.69 -27.94
N TRP A 219 5.47 -23.88 -27.93
CA TRP A 219 4.79 -24.96 -28.65
C TRP A 219 4.24 -24.57 -30.02
N CYS A 220 3.96 -23.28 -30.26
CA CYS A 220 3.27 -22.87 -31.51
C CYS A 220 3.76 -21.54 -32.10
N GLY A 221 4.71 -20.86 -31.46
CA GLY A 221 5.21 -19.55 -31.89
C GLY A 221 4.26 -18.37 -31.68
N GLY A 222 3.04 -18.62 -31.18
CA GLY A 222 2.02 -17.57 -31.00
C GLY A 222 2.34 -16.58 -29.89
N ARG A 223 1.73 -15.39 -29.95
CA ARG A 223 1.86 -14.36 -28.91
C ARG A 223 1.28 -14.85 -27.58
N LEU A 224 2.04 -14.69 -26.51
CA LEU A 224 1.58 -14.89 -25.14
C LEU A 224 1.13 -13.55 -24.55
N THR A 225 0.08 -13.57 -23.73
CA THR A 225 -0.41 -12.38 -23.02
C THR A 225 -0.66 -12.75 -21.56
N ALA A 226 0.00 -12.05 -20.65
CA ALA A 226 -0.25 -12.14 -19.21
C ALA A 226 -1.43 -11.26 -18.83
N HIS A 227 -2.29 -11.80 -17.98
CA HIS A 227 -3.38 -11.11 -17.31
C HIS A 227 -3.14 -11.22 -15.81
N THR A 228 -3.19 -10.08 -15.11
CA THR A 228 -3.17 -10.05 -13.65
C THR A 228 -4.52 -9.63 -13.12
N ARG A 229 -4.86 -10.10 -11.93
CA ARG A 229 -5.97 -9.50 -11.18
C ARG A 229 -5.40 -8.44 -10.26
N SER A 230 -5.92 -7.22 -10.34
CA SER A 230 -5.60 -6.15 -9.37
C SER A 230 -5.81 -6.69 -7.94
N GLY A 231 -4.79 -6.51 -7.09
CA GLY A 231 -4.77 -7.01 -5.70
C GLY A 231 -4.43 -8.47 -5.47
N ASP A 232 -4.33 -9.31 -6.50
CA ASP A 232 -3.93 -10.71 -6.34
C ASP A 232 -2.90 -11.08 -7.41
N PRO A 233 -1.60 -10.86 -7.12
CA PRO A 233 -0.50 -11.25 -8.01
C PRO A 233 -0.47 -12.77 -8.26
N ALA A 234 -1.00 -13.58 -7.34
CA ALA A 234 -0.99 -15.03 -7.46
C ALA A 234 -2.09 -15.57 -8.38
N ALA A 235 -3.11 -14.75 -8.68
CA ALA A 235 -4.11 -15.01 -9.71
C ALA A 235 -3.63 -14.60 -11.12
N ALA A 236 -2.32 -14.48 -11.36
CA ALA A 236 -1.79 -14.22 -12.68
C ALA A 236 -2.05 -15.39 -13.64
N VAL A 237 -2.50 -15.06 -14.84
CA VAL A 237 -2.87 -16.02 -15.88
C VAL A 237 -2.18 -15.65 -17.17
N ILE A 238 -1.54 -16.61 -17.85
CA ILE A 238 -0.97 -16.39 -19.19
C ILE A 238 -1.84 -17.11 -20.21
N VAL A 239 -2.13 -16.44 -21.33
CA VAL A 239 -2.98 -16.95 -22.40
C VAL A 239 -2.22 -16.95 -23.72
N CYS A 240 -2.31 -18.05 -24.47
CA CYS A 240 -1.79 -18.11 -25.83
C CYS A 240 -2.82 -17.62 -26.85
N GLY A 241 -2.40 -16.68 -27.72
CA GLY A 241 -3.24 -16.10 -28.77
C GLY A 241 -3.60 -17.05 -29.91
N THR A 242 -2.91 -18.18 -30.06
CA THR A 242 -3.14 -19.17 -31.14
C THR A 242 -4.45 -19.95 -30.99
N GLY A 243 -5.03 -19.98 -29.79
CA GLY A 243 -6.28 -20.71 -29.54
C GLY A 243 -6.10 -22.23 -29.52
N PRO A 244 -7.08 -23.02 -30.04
CA PRO A 244 -7.10 -24.47 -29.85
C PRO A 244 -6.02 -25.22 -30.64
N GLY A 245 -5.44 -24.58 -31.66
CA GLY A 245 -4.33 -25.14 -32.45
C GLY A 245 -2.99 -25.21 -31.69
N CYS A 246 -2.91 -24.63 -30.49
CA CYS A 246 -1.72 -24.74 -29.66
C CYS A 246 -1.63 -26.11 -28.99
N GLY A 247 -0.55 -26.84 -29.27
CA GLY A 247 -0.24 -28.16 -28.70
C GLY A 247 0.33 -28.16 -27.28
N ALA A 248 0.18 -27.07 -26.53
CA ALA A 248 0.68 -26.99 -25.16
C ALA A 248 -0.06 -27.95 -24.22
N PRO A 249 0.65 -28.59 -23.26
CA PRO A 249 0.10 -29.57 -22.34
C PRO A 249 -0.62 -28.90 -21.14
N VAL A 250 -1.55 -27.98 -21.42
CA VAL A 250 -2.36 -27.30 -20.39
C VAL A 250 -3.83 -27.25 -20.78
N VAL A 251 -4.71 -26.96 -19.83
CA VAL A 251 -6.16 -26.93 -20.06
C VAL A 251 -6.53 -25.86 -21.09
N LEU A 252 -7.54 -26.17 -21.92
CA LEU A 252 -8.19 -25.20 -22.79
C LEU A 252 -9.31 -24.52 -21.99
N GLU A 253 -9.18 -23.23 -21.74
CA GLU A 253 -10.26 -22.41 -21.19
C GLU A 253 -10.73 -21.43 -22.27
N HIS A 254 -12.04 -21.38 -22.49
CA HIS A 254 -12.64 -20.49 -23.50
C HIS A 254 -11.97 -20.60 -24.90
N GLY A 255 -11.53 -21.80 -25.27
CA GLY A 255 -10.88 -22.07 -26.57
C GLY A 255 -9.42 -21.61 -26.66
N ARG A 256 -8.79 -21.21 -25.55
CA ARG A 256 -7.37 -20.82 -25.52
C ARG A 256 -6.61 -21.64 -24.48
N ARG A 257 -5.31 -21.83 -24.71
CA ARG A 257 -4.43 -22.45 -23.71
C ARG A 257 -4.13 -21.43 -22.64
N VAL A 258 -4.39 -21.82 -21.39
CA VAL A 258 -4.30 -20.96 -20.24
C VAL A 258 -3.35 -21.58 -19.22
N TRP A 259 -2.36 -20.81 -18.79
CA TRP A 259 -1.47 -21.17 -17.70
C TRP A 259 -1.84 -20.37 -16.47
N GLN A 260 -2.21 -21.07 -15.41
CA GLN A 260 -2.47 -20.54 -14.07
C GLN A 260 -1.38 -21.01 -13.10
N ARG A 261 -1.40 -20.51 -11.86
CA ARG A 261 -0.40 -20.70 -10.79
C ARG A 261 0.35 -22.03 -10.84
N GLU A 262 -0.34 -23.16 -10.85
CA GLU A 262 0.25 -24.51 -10.78
C GLU A 262 1.00 -24.92 -12.06
N THR A 263 0.57 -24.39 -13.20
CA THR A 263 1.12 -24.71 -14.53
C THR A 263 2.14 -23.68 -15.03
N LEU A 264 2.26 -22.55 -14.33
CA LEU A 264 3.05 -21.40 -14.75
C LEU A 264 4.56 -21.71 -14.71
N ALA A 265 5.00 -22.53 -13.75
CA ALA A 265 6.37 -23.03 -13.67
C ALA A 265 6.77 -23.83 -14.93
N GLY A 266 5.86 -24.67 -15.45
CA GLY A 266 6.09 -25.46 -16.65
C GLY A 266 6.23 -24.60 -17.91
N LEU A 267 5.47 -23.51 -18.01
CA LEU A 267 5.62 -22.53 -19.10
C LEU A 267 7.00 -21.88 -19.07
N TRP A 268 7.45 -21.42 -17.90
CA TRP A 268 8.76 -20.76 -17.78
C TRP A 268 9.92 -21.69 -18.09
N ALA A 269 9.88 -22.94 -17.62
CA ALA A 269 10.87 -23.94 -17.97
C ALA A 269 10.94 -24.17 -19.50
N ALA A 270 9.78 -24.22 -20.17
CA ALA A 270 9.71 -24.37 -21.63
C ALA A 270 10.23 -23.13 -22.38
N LEU A 271 9.94 -21.93 -21.90
CA LEU A 271 10.45 -20.67 -22.46
C LEU A 271 11.97 -20.56 -22.31
N ASP A 272 12.51 -20.89 -21.13
CA ASP A 272 13.95 -20.88 -20.89
C ASP A 272 14.68 -21.91 -21.78
N ALA A 273 14.12 -23.11 -21.90
CA ALA A 273 14.64 -24.14 -22.80
C ALA A 273 14.58 -23.72 -24.28
N ALA A 274 13.54 -22.98 -24.69
CA ALA A 274 13.42 -22.47 -26.06
C ALA A 274 14.47 -21.38 -26.36
N ARG A 275 14.74 -20.48 -25.41
CA ARG A 275 15.79 -19.45 -25.57
C ARG A 275 17.18 -20.06 -25.72
N LYS A 276 17.50 -21.09 -24.94
CA LYS A 276 18.80 -21.79 -25.00
C LYS A 276 19.06 -22.53 -26.31
N ARG A 277 18.04 -22.69 -27.17
CA ARG A 277 18.17 -23.34 -28.49
C ARG A 277 18.46 -22.35 -29.61
N VAL A 278 18.27 -21.05 -29.37
CA VAL A 278 18.58 -19.95 -30.29
C VAL A 278 20.03 -19.51 -30.07
#